data_AF-A0A1Q7LPA2-F1
#
_entry.id   AF-A0A1Q7LPA2-F1
#
_cell.length_a   1.000
_cell.length_b   1.000
_cell.length_c   1.000
_cell.angle_alpha   90.00
_cell.angle_beta   90.00
_cell.angle_gamma   90.00
#
_symmetry.space_group_name_H-M   'P 1'
#
loop_
_entity.id
_entity.type
_entity.pdbx_description
1 polymer ?
#
loop_
_entity_poly.entity_id
_entity_poly.type
_entity_poly.pdbx_seq_one_letter_code
_entity_poly.pdbx_strand_id
1 'polypeptide(L)'
;MKIKLTSVFIDDQNKALEFYTKILGFVKKADFTAGKFRWLTVVSPEDSNGPQLVLEPNDNPAAKSYQESILKQGIPASMFFVDDIQKEYQRLKRLGVKFTMEPTKTTGSTIARFNDTCGNLIQITQLG
;
A
#
# COMPACT_ATOMS: atom_id res chain seq x y z
N MET A 1 0.81 -14.29 -20.99
CA MET A 1 0.82 -14.27 -19.50
C MET A 1 0.43 -12.86 -19.04
N LYS A 2 -0.22 -12.69 -17.88
CA LYS A 2 -0.66 -11.38 -17.37
C LYS A 2 -0.30 -11.22 -15.90
N ILE A 3 0.17 -10.04 -15.49
CA ILE A 3 0.32 -9.69 -14.08
C ILE A 3 -1.02 -9.14 -13.59
N LYS A 4 -1.71 -9.89 -12.73
CA LYS A 4 -3.03 -9.54 -12.20
C LYS A 4 -3.06 -9.37 -10.68
N LEU A 5 -1.97 -9.73 -10.00
CA LEU A 5 -1.85 -9.63 -8.56
C LEU A 5 -0.43 -9.21 -8.18
N THR A 6 -0.34 -8.45 -7.10
CA THR A 6 0.88 -8.17 -6.34
C THR A 6 0.53 -8.21 -4.86
N SER A 7 1.53 -8.37 -3.99
CA SER A 7 1.31 -8.46 -2.54
C SER A 7 2.05 -7.36 -1.80
N VAL A 8 1.48 -6.97 -0.66
CA VAL A 8 2.18 -6.27 0.42
C VAL A 8 1.98 -7.09 1.69
N PHE A 9 3.08 -7.40 2.38
CA PHE A 9 3.00 -8.08 3.66
C PHE A 9 2.45 -7.12 4.73
N ILE A 10 1.57 -7.62 5.58
CA ILE A 10 0.92 -6.85 6.65
C ILE A 10 1.03 -7.62 7.97
N ASP A 11 0.97 -6.89 9.08
CA ASP A 11 0.94 -7.43 10.44
C ASP A 11 -0.48 -7.82 10.91
N ASP A 12 -1.50 -7.09 10.49
CA ASP A 12 -2.91 -7.33 10.82
C ASP A 12 -3.81 -7.02 9.61
N GLN A 13 -4.56 -8.03 9.13
CA GLN A 13 -5.39 -7.89 7.92
C GLN A 13 -6.62 -7.00 8.12
N ASN A 14 -7.17 -6.89 9.33
CA ASN A 14 -8.30 -6.01 9.60
C ASN A 14 -7.85 -4.55 9.61
N LYS A 15 -6.74 -4.27 10.29
CA LYS A 15 -6.11 -2.94 10.29
C LYS A 15 -5.71 -2.52 8.87
N ALA A 16 -5.11 -3.43 8.11
CA ALA A 16 -4.77 -3.20 6.71
C ALA A 16 -6.02 -2.92 5.87
N LEU A 17 -7.10 -3.69 6.05
CA LEU A 17 -8.34 -3.44 5.31
C LEU A 17 -8.88 -2.04 5.57
N GLU A 18 -8.91 -1.61 6.83
CA GLU A 18 -9.35 -0.26 7.21
C GLU A 18 -8.46 0.81 6.59
N PHE A 19 -7.14 0.71 6.73
CA PHE A 19 -6.21 1.69 6.18
C PHE A 19 -6.32 1.78 4.66
N TYR A 20 -6.19 0.66 3.97
CA TYR A 20 -6.16 0.64 2.50
C TYR A 20 -7.51 1.02 1.88
N THR A 21 -8.63 0.79 2.56
CA THR A 21 -9.94 1.19 2.03
C THR A 21 -10.40 2.57 2.50
N LYS A 22 -10.36 2.85 3.81
CA LYS A 22 -10.91 4.09 4.38
C LYS A 22 -9.96 5.28 4.25
N ILE A 23 -8.65 5.03 4.26
CA ILE A 23 -7.64 6.09 4.16
C ILE A 23 -7.14 6.23 2.72
N LEU A 24 -6.63 5.15 2.13
CA LEU A 24 -6.11 5.19 0.76
C LEU A 24 -7.21 5.19 -0.31
N GLY A 25 -8.43 4.78 0.01
CA GLY A 25 -9.56 4.85 -0.91
C GLY A 25 -9.66 3.66 -1.88
N PHE A 26 -8.86 2.60 -1.69
CA PHE A 26 -9.03 1.37 -2.46
C PHE A 26 -10.36 0.68 -2.14
N VAL A 27 -10.83 -0.15 -3.07
CA VAL A 27 -12.06 -0.91 -2.91
C VAL A 27 -11.74 -2.37 -2.63
N LYS A 28 -12.38 -2.96 -1.62
CA LYS A 28 -12.27 -4.40 -1.34
C LYS A 28 -12.78 -5.22 -2.53
N LYS A 29 -11.96 -6.13 -3.05
CA LYS A 29 -12.29 -6.97 -4.22
C LYS A 29 -12.61 -8.41 -3.83
N ALA A 30 -11.81 -9.03 -2.98
CA ALA A 30 -12.03 -10.38 -2.47
C ALA A 30 -11.72 -10.44 -0.97
N ASP A 31 -12.50 -11.23 -0.24
CA ASP A 31 -12.35 -11.41 1.21
C ASP A 31 -12.95 -12.76 1.61
N PHE A 32 -12.13 -13.80 1.61
CA PHE A 32 -12.57 -15.17 1.87
C PHE A 32 -11.64 -15.86 2.85
N THR A 33 -12.20 -16.65 3.76
CA THR A 33 -11.44 -17.38 4.78
C THR A 33 -11.51 -18.88 4.51
N ALA A 34 -10.35 -19.54 4.54
CA ALA A 34 -10.19 -20.99 4.44
C ALA A 34 -9.33 -21.49 5.61
N GLY A 35 -9.99 -22.00 6.65
CA GLY A 35 -9.31 -22.37 7.90
C GLY A 35 -8.64 -21.16 8.54
N LYS A 36 -7.32 -21.26 8.76
CA LYS A 36 -6.51 -20.17 9.33
C LYS A 36 -6.03 -19.13 8.32
N PHE A 37 -6.28 -19.37 7.02
CA PHE A 37 -5.82 -18.48 5.95
C PHE A 37 -6.97 -17.59 5.50
N ARG A 38 -6.69 -16.30 5.31
CA ARG A 38 -7.65 -15.34 4.74
C ARG A 38 -7.05 -14.72 3.49
N TRP A 39 -7.77 -14.87 2.39
CA TRP A 39 -7.48 -14.23 1.12
C TRP A 39 -8.18 -12.88 1.06
N LEU A 40 -7.40 -11.81 1.13
CA LEU A 40 -7.89 -10.44 1.16
C LEU A 40 -7.22 -9.61 0.07
N THR A 41 -8.02 -9.05 -0.83
CA THR A 41 -7.52 -8.18 -1.89
C THR A 41 -8.29 -6.88 -2.02
N VAL A 42 -7.60 -5.84 -2.45
CA VAL A 42 -8.16 -4.54 -2.81
C VAL A 42 -7.78 -4.15 -4.25
N VAL A 43 -8.55 -3.25 -4.86
CA VAL A 43 -8.32 -2.71 -6.21
C VAL A 43 -8.45 -1.21 -6.23
N SER A 44 -7.86 -0.56 -7.24
CA SER A 44 -8.14 0.84 -7.54
C SER A 44 -9.62 1.02 -7.90
N PRO A 45 -10.32 2.05 -7.37
CA PRO A 45 -11.65 2.40 -7.83
C PRO A 45 -11.67 2.80 -9.32
N GLU A 46 -10.54 3.25 -9.87
CA GLU A 46 -10.40 3.68 -11.27
C GLU A 46 -10.26 2.51 -12.24
N ASP A 47 -9.81 1.34 -11.76
CA ASP A 47 -9.74 0.11 -12.55
C ASP A 47 -10.10 -1.12 -11.70
N SER A 48 -11.40 -1.34 -11.55
CA SER A 48 -11.95 -2.46 -10.76
C SER A 48 -11.62 -3.86 -11.32
N ASN A 49 -11.13 -3.94 -12.56
CA ASN A 49 -10.73 -5.19 -13.24
C ASN A 49 -9.20 -5.27 -13.48
N GLY A 50 -8.46 -4.30 -12.97
CA GLY A 50 -7.02 -4.19 -13.04
C GLY A 50 -6.28 -5.18 -12.12
N PRO A 51 -4.98 -4.94 -11.89
CA PRO A 51 -4.22 -5.68 -10.89
C PRO A 51 -4.83 -5.51 -9.49
N GLN A 52 -4.86 -6.60 -8.73
CA GLN A 52 -5.28 -6.58 -7.32
C GLN A 52 -4.06 -6.51 -6.41
N LEU A 53 -4.20 -5.79 -5.31
CA LEU A 53 -3.24 -5.81 -4.21
C LEU A 53 -3.72 -6.81 -3.16
N VAL A 54 -2.92 -7.85 -2.91
CA VAL A 54 -3.12 -8.79 -1.81
C VAL A 54 -2.59 -8.16 -0.52
N LEU A 55 -3.43 -8.11 0.51
CA LEU A 55 -3.04 -7.75 1.87
C LEU A 55 -2.60 -9.04 2.58
N GLU A 56 -1.35 -9.43 2.36
CA GLU A 56 -0.81 -10.76 2.65
C GLU A 56 -0.29 -10.84 4.10
N PRO A 57 -0.77 -11.77 4.94
CA PRO A 57 -0.30 -11.88 6.31
C PRO A 57 1.19 -12.26 6.38
N ASN A 58 1.93 -11.68 7.30
CA ASN A 58 3.36 -11.90 7.48
C ASN A 58 3.72 -13.03 8.47
N ASP A 59 2.81 -13.96 8.76
CA ASP A 59 3.00 -15.05 9.74
C ASP A 59 4.23 -15.95 9.45
N ASN A 60 4.64 -16.00 8.19
CA ASN A 60 5.88 -16.70 7.81
C ASN A 60 7.11 -15.89 8.29
N PRO A 61 8.04 -16.51 9.05
CA PRO A 61 9.23 -15.81 9.55
C PRO A 61 10.07 -15.10 8.47
N ALA A 62 10.12 -15.64 7.24
CA ALA A 62 10.81 -15.02 6.13
C ALA A 62 10.10 -13.73 5.65
N ALA A 63 8.76 -13.76 5.56
CA ALA A 63 7.97 -12.60 5.18
C ALA A 63 8.11 -11.47 6.21
N LYS A 64 8.01 -11.81 7.51
CA LYS A 64 8.24 -10.86 8.60
C LYS A 64 9.65 -10.27 8.58
N SER A 65 10.68 -11.10 8.40
CA SER A 65 12.07 -10.65 8.35
C SER A 65 12.32 -9.72 7.17
N TYR A 66 11.76 -10.04 5.99
CA TYR A 66 11.82 -9.18 4.82
C TYR A 66 11.17 -7.82 5.09
N GLN A 67 9.92 -7.83 5.57
CA GLN A 67 9.15 -6.62 5.86
C GLN A 67 9.87 -5.70 6.85
N GLU A 68 10.32 -6.24 7.99
CA GLU A 68 11.03 -5.45 9.00
C GLU A 68 12.35 -4.89 8.47
N SER A 69 13.07 -5.65 7.63
CA SER A 69 14.37 -5.23 7.09
C SER A 69 14.22 -4.07 6.11
N ILE A 70 13.26 -4.14 5.18
CA ILE A 70 13.03 -3.04 4.23
C ILE A 70 12.49 -1.79 4.92
N LEU A 71 11.63 -1.94 5.93
CA LEU A 71 11.13 -0.83 6.74
C LEU A 71 12.28 -0.12 7.47
N LYS A 72 13.17 -0.87 8.14
CA LYS A 72 14.35 -0.33 8.83
C LYS A 72 15.30 0.41 7.88
N GLN A 73 15.39 -0.03 6.64
CA GLN A 73 16.19 0.61 5.58
C GLN A 73 15.49 1.78 4.90
N GLY A 74 14.24 2.09 5.26
CA GLY A 74 13.46 3.18 4.64
C GLY A 74 13.02 2.89 3.20
N ILE A 75 13.02 1.62 2.79
CA ILE A 75 12.65 1.17 1.45
C ILE A 75 11.12 0.96 1.41
N PRO A 76 10.40 1.59 0.46
CA PRO A 76 8.96 1.36 0.32
C PRO A 76 8.67 -0.06 -0.17
N ALA A 77 7.68 -0.71 0.45
CA ALA A 77 7.23 -2.05 0.06
C ALA A 77 6.43 -2.05 -1.24
N SER A 78 5.78 -0.92 -1.57
CA SER A 78 5.02 -0.75 -2.81
C SER A 78 4.98 0.71 -3.26
N MET A 79 4.57 0.90 -4.50
CA MET A 79 4.45 2.19 -5.16
C MET A 79 3.12 2.27 -5.91
N PHE A 80 2.37 3.35 -5.66
CA PHE A 80 1.10 3.64 -6.32
C PHE A 80 1.19 4.95 -7.11
N PHE A 81 0.52 5.01 -8.24
CA PHE A 81 0.50 6.19 -9.10
C PHE A 81 -0.72 7.05 -8.80
N VAL A 82 -0.52 8.37 -8.86
CA VAL A 82 -1.56 9.37 -8.63
C VAL A 82 -1.40 10.51 -9.64
N ASP A 83 -2.52 11.10 -10.04
CA ASP A 83 -2.51 12.21 -11.02
C ASP A 83 -1.99 13.52 -10.42
N ASP A 84 -2.37 13.82 -9.16
CA ASP A 84 -1.95 15.01 -8.43
C ASP A 84 -1.46 14.63 -7.03
N ILE A 85 -0.14 14.54 -6.89
CA ILE A 85 0.52 14.15 -5.66
C ILE A 85 0.37 15.21 -4.56
N GLN A 86 0.23 16.49 -4.91
CA GLN A 86 0.05 17.54 -3.91
C GLN A 86 -1.36 17.45 -3.30
N LYS A 87 -2.37 17.29 -4.16
CA LYS A 87 -3.75 17.08 -3.72
C LYS A 87 -3.87 15.82 -2.86
N GLU A 88 -3.25 14.72 -3.29
CA GLU A 88 -3.31 13.46 -2.55
C GLU A 88 -2.53 13.52 -1.23
N TYR A 89 -1.35 14.14 -1.22
CA TYR A 89 -0.59 14.41 0.00
C TYR A 89 -1.42 15.17 1.03
N GLN A 90 -2.08 16.26 0.62
CA GLN A 90 -2.92 17.05 1.53
C GLN A 90 -4.16 16.28 2.00
N ARG A 91 -4.78 15.46 1.13
CA ARG A 91 -5.91 14.58 1.52
C ARG A 91 -5.48 13.59 2.59
N LEU A 92 -4.39 12.85 2.37
CA LEU A 92 -3.88 11.84 3.29
C LEU A 92 -3.39 12.47 4.60
N LYS A 93 -2.73 13.63 4.55
CA LYS A 93 -2.29 14.37 5.75
C LYS A 93 -3.47 14.78 6.63
N ARG A 94 -4.58 15.25 6.05
CA ARG A 94 -5.82 15.56 6.79
C ARG A 94 -6.49 14.33 7.42
N LEU A 95 -6.27 13.16 6.83
CA LEU A 95 -6.73 11.88 7.37
C LEU A 95 -5.76 11.29 8.42
N GLY A 96 -4.73 12.04 8.82
CA GLY A 96 -3.80 11.65 9.88
C GLY A 96 -2.63 10.77 9.43
N VAL A 97 -2.43 10.59 8.12
CA VAL A 97 -1.29 9.82 7.59
C VAL A 97 0.03 10.51 7.92
N LYS A 98 0.98 9.72 8.44
CA LYS A 98 2.33 10.17 8.77
C LYS A 98 3.27 9.94 7.59
N PHE A 99 3.68 11.04 6.94
CA PHE A 99 4.65 11.02 5.87
C PHE A 99 6.08 10.98 6.42
N THR A 100 6.91 10.11 5.86
CA THR A 100 8.37 10.08 6.09
C THR A 100 9.12 10.91 5.06
N MET A 101 8.45 11.25 3.95
CA MET A 101 8.96 12.13 2.92
C MET A 101 7.79 12.87 2.26
N GLU A 102 7.82 14.19 2.32
CA GLU A 102 6.86 15.06 1.63
C GLU A 102 7.06 14.98 0.10
N PRO A 103 6.09 15.43 -0.72
CA PRO A 103 6.23 15.46 -2.17
C PRO A 103 7.53 16.13 -2.61
N THR A 104 8.43 15.33 -3.18
CA THR A 104 9.78 15.73 -3.55
C THR A 104 10.00 15.41 -5.02
N LYS A 105 10.49 16.39 -5.79
CA LYS A 105 10.84 16.20 -7.20
C LYS A 105 12.06 15.30 -7.33
N THR A 106 11.99 14.38 -8.28
CA THR A 106 13.07 13.49 -8.70
C THR A 106 13.15 13.50 -10.22
N THR A 107 14.12 12.77 -10.79
CA THR A 107 14.23 12.65 -12.24
C THR A 107 12.97 11.99 -12.81
N GLY A 108 12.19 12.75 -13.58
CA GLY A 108 10.99 12.27 -14.30
C GLY A 108 9.73 12.05 -13.44
N SER A 109 9.76 12.36 -12.14
CA SER A 109 8.57 12.19 -11.28
C SER A 109 8.63 13.04 -10.01
N THR A 110 7.49 13.20 -9.34
CA THR A 110 7.41 13.68 -7.96
C THR A 110 6.93 12.53 -7.08
N ILE A 111 7.59 12.30 -5.95
CA ILE A 111 7.32 11.17 -5.06
C ILE A 111 7.09 11.63 -3.61
N ALA A 112 6.27 10.89 -2.87
CA ALA A 112 6.08 11.05 -1.42
C ALA A 112 6.02 9.67 -0.77
N ARG A 113 6.47 9.55 0.48
CA ARG A 113 6.45 8.28 1.23
C ARG A 113 5.76 8.44 2.57
N PHE A 114 4.96 7.45 2.95
CA PHE A 114 4.26 7.42 4.23
C PHE A 114 4.23 6.01 4.83
N ASN A 115 3.97 5.94 6.14
CA ASN A 115 3.79 4.69 6.85
C ASN A 115 2.33 4.22 6.71
N ASP A 116 2.10 2.97 6.31
CA ASP A 116 0.75 2.40 6.15
C ASP A 116 0.13 1.91 7.45
N THR A 117 0.86 2.05 8.56
CA THR A 117 0.56 1.52 9.90
C THR A 117 0.58 0.00 10.01
N CYS A 118 0.83 -0.72 8.93
CA CYS A 118 0.82 -2.19 8.86
C CYS A 118 2.22 -2.79 8.73
N GLY A 119 3.25 -2.00 9.06
CA GLY A 119 4.65 -2.39 9.00
C GLY A 119 5.37 -2.02 7.70
N ASN A 120 4.78 -1.16 6.86
CA ASN A 120 5.39 -0.78 5.58
C ASN A 120 5.53 0.74 5.41
N LEU A 121 6.49 1.12 4.57
CA LEU A 121 6.44 2.38 3.85
C LEU A 121 5.79 2.17 2.50
N ILE A 122 4.93 3.10 2.10
CA ILE A 122 4.30 3.15 0.79
C ILE A 122 4.74 4.43 0.09
N GLN A 123 5.05 4.31 -1.20
CA GLN A 123 5.33 5.44 -2.06
C GLN A 123 4.11 5.78 -2.92
N ILE A 124 3.77 7.06 -3.01
CA ILE A 124 2.93 7.58 -4.09
C ILE A 124 3.79 8.35 -5.08
N THR A 125 3.44 8.28 -6.37
CA THR A 125 4.25 8.80 -7.46
C THR A 125 3.35 9.48 -8.49
N GLN A 126 3.70 10.70 -8.85
CA GLN A 126 3.15 11.40 -10.01
C GLN A 126 4.27 11.50 -11.05
N LEU A 127 4.02 11.00 -12.26
CA LEU A 127 4.96 11.15 -13.38
C LEU A 127 4.98 12.60 -13.86
N GLY A 128 6.16 13.04 -14.31
CA GLY A 128 6.39 14.39 -14.83
C GLY A 128 5.81 14.64 -16.22
#